data_AF-A0A812SR88-F1
#
_entry.id   AF-A0A812SR88-F1
#
_cell.length_a   1.000
_cell.length_b   1.000
_cell.length_c   1.000
_cell.angle_alpha   90.00
_cell.angle_beta   90.00
_cell.angle_gamma   90.00
#
_symmetry.space_group_name_H-M   'P 1'
#
loop_
_entity.id
_entity.type
_entity.pdbx_description
1 polymer ?
#
loop_
_entity_poly.entity_id
_entity_poly.type
_entity_poly.pdbx_seq_one_letter_code
_entity_poly.pdbx_strand_id
1 'polypeptide(L)'
;MGINGFGRIGRLVFRAAMGNPDAEVKAINDPFMDLKYMVYQLKYDSVHKTFAGTVACKEADGKEFLVVNGKEIAVFHEKAGVYVNMVTRSQRLTASNFFKNPIRTNLIPKP
;
A
#
# COMPACT_ATOMS: atom_id res chain seq x y z
N MET A 1 3.45 2.92 7.46
CA MET A 1 3.81 3.13 6.04
C MET A 1 2.79 2.42 5.17
N GLY A 2 2.79 2.72 3.88
CA GLY A 2 1.84 2.29 2.91
C GLY A 2 2.35 2.69 1.53
N ILE A 3 1.89 1.98 0.53
CA ILE A 3 2.54 1.91 -0.78
C ILE A 3 1.49 2.25 -1.84
N ASN A 4 1.77 3.26 -2.66
CA ASN A 4 0.95 3.58 -3.82
C ASN A 4 1.64 3.03 -5.08
N GLY A 5 1.03 2.01 -5.69
CA GLY A 5 1.58 1.22 -6.79
C GLY A 5 2.34 0.00 -6.28
N PHE A 6 1.85 -1.20 -6.60
CA PHE A 6 2.44 -2.49 -6.22
C PHE A 6 3.20 -3.17 -7.38
N GLY A 7 3.78 -2.33 -8.23
CA GLY A 7 4.70 -2.75 -9.28
C GLY A 7 6.10 -3.13 -8.74
N ARG A 8 7.10 -3.07 -9.61
CA ARG A 8 8.47 -3.51 -9.30
C ARG A 8 9.07 -2.82 -8.06
N ILE A 9 8.99 -1.48 -7.98
CA ILE A 9 9.53 -0.72 -6.83
C ILE A 9 8.70 -0.96 -5.56
N GLY A 10 7.37 -0.92 -5.67
CA GLY A 10 6.46 -1.14 -4.54
C GLY A 10 6.71 -2.47 -3.84
N ARG A 11 6.93 -3.55 -4.60
CA ARG A 11 7.26 -4.87 -4.03
C ARG A 11 8.63 -4.92 -3.37
N LEU A 12 9.63 -4.23 -3.91
CA LEU A 12 10.96 -4.16 -3.28
C LEU A 12 10.90 -3.42 -1.96
N VAL A 13 10.21 -2.27 -1.93
CA VAL A 13 9.96 -1.50 -0.69
C VAL A 13 9.20 -2.35 0.32
N PHE A 14 8.17 -3.07 -0.11
CA PHE A 14 7.41 -3.97 0.76
C PHE A 14 8.31 -5.07 1.35
N ARG A 15 9.12 -5.75 0.52
CA ARG A 15 10.04 -6.81 0.96
C ARG A 15 11.09 -6.27 1.94
N ALA A 16 11.66 -5.10 1.68
CA ALA A 16 12.60 -4.45 2.58
C ALA A 16 11.95 -4.10 3.93
N ALA A 17 10.71 -3.60 3.91
CA ALA A 17 9.96 -3.29 5.13
C ALA A 17 9.66 -4.55 5.96
N MET A 18 9.39 -5.70 5.35
CA MET A 18 9.18 -6.96 6.09
C MET A 18 10.42 -7.45 6.84
N GLY A 19 11.62 -7.06 6.40
CA GLY A 19 12.89 -7.38 7.08
C GLY A 19 13.34 -6.32 8.09
N ASN A 20 12.64 -5.20 8.20
CA ASN A 20 13.02 -4.10 9.09
C ASN A 20 12.00 -3.96 10.24
N PRO A 21 12.39 -4.17 11.51
CA PRO A 21 11.47 -4.08 12.64
C PRO A 21 10.87 -2.67 12.84
N ASP A 22 11.56 -1.62 12.37
CA ASP A 22 11.10 -0.24 12.50
C ASP A 22 10.13 0.17 11.38
N ALA A 23 9.96 -0.69 10.36
CA ALA A 23 9.10 -0.43 9.21
C ALA A 23 7.83 -1.29 9.27
N GLU A 24 6.67 -0.63 9.31
CA GLU A 24 5.38 -1.31 9.28
C GLU A 24 4.55 -0.85 8.08
N VAL A 25 4.20 -1.77 7.19
CA VAL A 25 3.29 -1.51 6.06
C VAL A 25 1.86 -1.83 6.51
N LYS A 26 0.96 -0.84 6.41
CA LYS A 26 -0.44 -0.93 6.84
C LYS A 26 -1.42 -0.98 5.67
N ALA A 27 -1.05 -0.39 4.54
CA ALA A 27 -1.93 -0.31 3.39
C ALA A 27 -1.17 -0.28 2.05
N ILE A 28 -1.82 -0.76 1.00
CA ILE A 28 -1.34 -0.70 -0.38
C ILE A 28 -2.48 -0.20 -1.27
N ASN A 29 -2.20 0.70 -2.19
CA ASN A 29 -3.15 1.13 -3.22
C ASN A 29 -2.60 0.79 -4.61
N ASP A 30 -3.32 0.01 -5.41
CA ASP A 30 -3.01 -0.21 -6.81
C ASP A 30 -4.29 -0.37 -7.65
N PRO A 31 -4.65 0.63 -8.48
CA PRO A 31 -5.92 0.60 -9.23
C PRO A 31 -5.97 -0.41 -10.38
N PHE A 32 -4.87 -1.10 -10.67
CA PHE A 32 -4.77 -2.01 -11.82
C PHE A 32 -4.38 -3.44 -11.43
N MET A 33 -4.22 -3.72 -10.14
CA MET A 33 -3.70 -5.00 -9.67
C MET A 33 -4.65 -5.67 -8.70
N ASP A 34 -5.14 -6.85 -9.07
CA ASP A 34 -6.01 -7.65 -8.21
C ASP A 34 -5.24 -8.29 -7.05
N LEU A 35 -5.88 -8.44 -5.89
CA LEU A 35 -5.28 -9.02 -4.69
C LEU A 35 -4.64 -10.40 -4.90
N LYS A 36 -5.29 -11.30 -5.64
CA LYS A 36 -4.74 -12.63 -5.97
C LYS A 36 -3.45 -12.52 -6.78
N TYR A 37 -3.38 -11.54 -7.68
CA TYR A 37 -2.19 -11.29 -8.48
C TYR A 37 -1.07 -10.65 -7.65
N MET A 38 -1.40 -9.80 -6.67
CA MET A 38 -0.43 -9.27 -5.70
C MET A 38 0.21 -10.40 -4.88
N VAL A 39 -0.59 -11.37 -4.40
CA VAL A 39 -0.08 -12.56 -3.69
C VAL A 39 0.91 -13.32 -4.58
N TYR A 40 0.55 -13.59 -5.83
CA TYR A 40 1.40 -14.30 -6.78
C TYR A 40 2.73 -13.54 -7.03
N GLN A 41 2.66 -12.26 -7.36
CA GLN A 41 3.86 -11.44 -7.64
C GLN A 41 4.74 -11.21 -6.40
N LEU A 42 4.16 -11.20 -5.20
CA LEU A 42 4.96 -11.13 -3.99
C LEU A 42 5.65 -12.47 -3.72
N LYS A 43 4.94 -13.59 -3.92
CA LYS A 43 5.46 -14.93 -3.68
C LYS A 43 6.56 -15.32 -4.67
N TYR A 44 6.40 -14.97 -5.94
CA TYR A 44 7.32 -15.35 -7.01
C TYR A 44 7.92 -14.10 -7.67
N ASP A 45 9.22 -13.88 -7.45
CA ASP A 45 10.01 -12.84 -8.11
C ASP A 45 11.15 -13.49 -8.90
N SER A 46 11.33 -13.09 -10.17
CA SER A 46 12.35 -13.68 -11.06
C SER A 46 13.78 -13.29 -10.69
N VAL A 47 13.97 -12.16 -10.02
CA VAL A 47 15.29 -11.65 -9.63
C VAL A 47 15.59 -12.01 -8.18
N HIS A 48 14.65 -11.76 -7.28
CA HIS A 48 14.80 -11.93 -5.83
C HIS A 48 14.28 -13.27 -5.31
N LYS A 49 13.93 -14.20 -6.21
CA LYS A 49 13.42 -15.54 -5.90
C LYS A 49 12.16 -15.52 -5.03
N THR A 50 11.78 -16.68 -4.53
CA THR A 50 10.59 -16.86 -3.70
C THR A 50 10.68 -16.08 -2.39
N PHE A 51 9.57 -15.46 -2.01
CA PHE A 51 9.46 -14.79 -0.71
C PHE A 51 9.48 -15.84 0.41
N ALA A 52 10.31 -15.63 1.43
CA ALA A 52 10.53 -16.61 2.50
C ALA A 52 9.35 -16.71 3.50
N GLY A 53 8.50 -15.68 3.55
CA GLY A 53 7.35 -15.63 4.45
C GLY A 53 6.07 -16.24 3.88
N THR A 54 5.04 -16.32 4.71
CA THR A 54 3.71 -16.70 4.26
C THR A 54 3.02 -15.50 3.62
N VAL A 55 2.35 -15.74 2.49
CA VAL A 55 1.57 -14.73 1.78
C VAL A 55 0.23 -15.34 1.43
N ALA A 56 -0.85 -14.69 1.88
CA ALA A 56 -2.22 -15.07 1.61
C ALA A 56 -3.06 -13.82 1.32
N CYS A 57 -4.27 -14.03 0.83
CA CYS A 57 -5.28 -12.99 0.67
C CYS A 57 -6.46 -13.29 1.60
N LYS A 58 -7.08 -12.24 2.12
CA LYS A 58 -8.30 -12.31 2.91
C LYS A 58 -9.26 -11.23 2.43
N GLU A 59 -10.51 -11.61 2.26
CA GLU A 59 -11.61 -10.70 1.94
C GLU A 59 -12.60 -10.75 3.10
N ALA A 60 -12.94 -9.58 3.65
CA ALA A 60 -13.90 -9.46 4.75
C ALA A 60 -14.67 -8.16 4.61
N ASP A 61 -16.00 -8.22 4.75
CA ASP A 61 -16.89 -7.04 4.70
C ASP A 61 -16.70 -6.15 3.46
N GLY A 62 -16.42 -6.77 2.30
CA GLY A 62 -16.16 -6.06 1.04
C GLY A 62 -14.81 -5.33 1.00
N LYS A 63 -13.91 -5.62 1.93
CA LYS A 63 -12.53 -5.09 1.98
C LYS A 63 -11.53 -6.19 1.69
N GLU A 64 -10.46 -5.79 1.03
CA GLU A 64 -9.38 -6.67 0.59
C GLU A 64 -8.16 -6.50 1.50
N PHE A 65 -7.56 -7.61 1.91
CA PHE A 65 -6.38 -7.65 2.75
C PHE A 65 -5.33 -8.61 2.20
N LEU A 66 -4.11 -8.12 2.07
CA LEU A 66 -2.93 -8.94 1.86
C LEU A 66 -2.41 -9.38 3.24
N VAL A 67 -2.35 -10.69 3.47
CA VAL A 67 -1.90 -11.26 4.74
C VAL A 67 -0.47 -11.76 4.56
N VAL A 68 0.48 -11.15 5.24
CA VAL A 68 1.91 -11.51 5.17
C VAL A 68 2.44 -11.84 6.55
N ASN A 69 2.97 -13.04 6.75
CA ASN A 69 3.44 -13.53 8.05
C ASN A 69 2.39 -13.36 9.17
N GLY A 70 1.11 -13.56 8.84
CA GLY A 70 -0.02 -13.37 9.75
C GLY A 70 -0.45 -11.92 9.99
N LYS A 71 0.23 -10.93 9.41
CA LYS A 71 -0.15 -9.51 9.48
C LYS A 71 -1.05 -9.12 8.32
N GLU A 72 -2.17 -8.47 8.63
CA GLU A 72 -3.13 -8.00 7.64
C GLU A 72 -2.75 -6.59 7.14
N ILE A 73 -2.67 -6.43 5.82
CA ILE A 73 -2.37 -5.17 5.13
C ILE A 73 -3.55 -4.84 4.23
N ALA A 74 -4.18 -3.67 4.42
CA ALA A 74 -5.34 -3.28 3.63
C ALA A 74 -4.95 -2.97 2.17
N VAL A 75 -5.78 -3.41 1.22
CA VAL A 75 -5.58 -3.18 -0.22
C VAL A 75 -6.71 -2.29 -0.76
N PHE A 76 -6.34 -1.33 -1.61
CA PHE A 76 -7.24 -0.37 -2.24
C PHE A 76 -6.96 -0.29 -3.75
N HIS A 77 -7.96 0.11 -4.53
CA HIS A 77 -7.88 0.19 -6.00
C HIS A 77 -8.28 1.57 -6.55
N GLU A 78 -7.89 2.64 -5.86
CA GLU A 78 -8.29 4.00 -6.22
C GLU A 78 -7.33 4.66 -7.22
N LYS A 79 -7.87 5.20 -8.32
CA LYS A 79 -7.11 5.84 -9.42
C LYS A 79 -6.66 7.28 -9.13
N ALA A 80 -7.35 8.01 -8.25
CA ALA A 80 -7.09 9.43 -8.00
C ALA A 80 -6.83 9.70 -6.52
N GLY A 81 -5.70 10.36 -6.21
CA GLY A 81 -5.56 11.16 -4.99
C GLY A 81 -5.14 10.48 -3.68
N VAL A 82 -4.89 9.17 -3.63
CA VAL A 82 -4.44 8.49 -2.37
C VAL A 82 -2.92 8.61 -2.18
N TYR A 83 -2.37 9.82 -2.27
CA TYR A 83 -0.94 10.07 -1.99
C TYR A 83 -0.67 10.48 -0.53
N VAL A 84 -1.70 10.73 0.29
CA VAL A 84 -1.53 11.57 1.50
C VAL A 84 -1.47 10.81 2.84
N ASN A 85 -1.92 9.56 2.94
CA ASN A 85 -1.96 8.84 4.24
C ASN A 85 -1.12 7.56 4.33
N MET A 86 -0.41 7.21 3.27
CA MET A 86 0.29 5.92 3.22
C MET A 86 1.74 6.02 3.74
N VAL A 87 2.48 7.12 3.58
CA VAL A 87 3.72 7.32 4.36
C VAL A 87 3.37 7.74 5.79
N THR A 88 3.87 7.02 6.79
CA THR A 88 3.53 7.19 8.20
C THR A 88 3.79 8.63 8.68
N ARG A 89 2.80 9.20 9.38
CA ARG A 89 2.72 10.53 10.02
C ARG A 89 3.92 10.99 10.87
N SER A 90 4.98 10.20 11.08
CA SER A 90 6.11 10.61 11.93
C SER A 90 6.93 11.78 11.35
N GLN A 91 6.79 12.08 10.05
CA GLN A 91 7.50 13.19 9.40
C GLN A 91 6.61 14.37 8.95
N ARG A 92 5.34 14.42 9.35
CA ARG A 92 4.48 15.58 9.04
C ARG A 92 3.81 16.06 10.32
N LEU A 93 4.58 16.83 11.08
CA LEU A 93 4.10 17.68 12.17
C LEU A 93 2.80 18.38 11.77
N THR A 94 1.91 18.52 12.76
CA THR A 94 0.60 19.21 12.71
C THR A 94 -0.56 18.35 12.20
N ALA A 95 -1.12 17.57 13.14
CA ALA A 95 -2.46 17.04 13.01
C ALA A 95 -3.47 18.20 13.06
N SER A 96 -4.22 18.42 11.99
CA SER A 96 -5.50 19.12 12.07
C SER A 96 -6.49 18.54 11.07
N ASN A 97 -7.54 17.92 11.60
CA ASN A 97 -8.79 17.53 10.95
C ASN A 97 -8.69 16.30 10.03
N PHE A 98 -8.91 15.09 10.53
CA PHE A 98 -10.25 14.61 10.89
C PHE A 98 -11.26 14.99 9.80
N PHE A 99 -11.29 14.20 8.73
CA PHE A 99 -12.49 13.88 7.94
C PHE A 99 -13.61 14.93 7.97
N LYS A 100 -13.46 16.08 7.28
CA LYS A 100 -14.59 16.93 6.91
C LYS A 100 -14.38 17.60 5.54
N ASN A 101 -15.13 17.06 4.57
CA ASN A 101 -15.56 17.60 3.27
C ASN A 101 -14.59 17.70 2.07
N PRO A 102 -15.05 17.33 0.86
CA PRO A 102 -14.28 17.36 -0.38
C PRO A 102 -14.36 18.75 -1.01
N ILE A 103 -13.22 19.41 -1.20
CA ILE A 103 -13.15 20.64 -2.01
C ILE A 103 -12.25 20.37 -3.22
N ARG A 104 -12.92 20.40 -4.37
CA ARG A 104 -12.44 20.67 -5.74
C ARG A 104 -10.95 21.01 -5.87
N THR A 105 -10.19 20.17 -6.56
CA THR A 105 -8.94 20.58 -7.21
C THR A 105 -9.28 21.26 -8.53
N ASN A 106 -9.67 22.53 -8.48
CA ASN A 106 -9.61 23.41 -9.64
C ASN A 106 -8.28 24.17 -9.60
N LEU A 107 -7.55 24.09 -10.72
CA LEU A 107 -6.68 25.11 -11.30
C LEU A 107 -5.36 25.43 -10.57
N ILE A 108 -4.27 24.92 -11.14
CA ILE A 108 -3.02 25.69 -11.25
C ILE A 108 -2.97 26.16 -12.71
N PRO A 109 -3.08 27.47 -13.01
CA PRO A 109 -2.74 27.94 -14.34
C PRO A 109 -1.21 27.84 -14.47
N LYS A 110 -0.74 27.17 -15.53
CA LYS A 110 0.66 27.26 -15.93
C LYS A 110 0.92 28.66 -16.51
N PRO A 111 2.16 29.20 -16.39
CA PRO A 111 2.53 30.44 -17.06
C PRO A 111 2.39 30.33 -18.59
#